data_AF-A0A397IFW2-F1
#
_entry.id   AF-A0A397IFW2-F1
#
_cell.length_a   1.000
_cell.length_b   1.000
_cell.length_c   1.000
_cell.angle_alpha   90.00
_cell.angle_beta   90.00
_cell.angle_gamma   90.00
#
_symmetry.space_group_name_H-M   'P 1'
#
loop_
_entity.id
_entity.type
_entity.pdbx_description
1 polymer ?
#
loop_
_entity_poly.entity_id
_entity_poly.type
_entity_poly.pdbx_seq_one_letter_code
_entity_poly.pdbx_strand_id
1 'polypeptide(L)'
;MSLNFFDKLSQNFIELLNDKDDYNVIIDVENKEKSFTAHSNILKYRSPYFRKELENIQPNENNIKTIIKSSVPVQIFDIILKYIYGGVVNLENVETRFIFDLMLAANEFELDELSVKLETLLVETKASWLKSYFSIIYRAIFNKNNFKKLENFCNDIIAKHPNLIFENSDFTSLPEFAVPDRSVKSNILPARSELVTELPPCAEESKEPFSTIISKEHAAEIFSWIDRKTTTYSTIDVPYEFELILSGTRDGFAPQTFWNICHGHAKTVVVVKVKGTDEILGGYNPLTWDNPYNSEYGKWMKTKDSFIFSLKNGNIQNTILSRVKKPENAIWITSKSYRNNAGPNFGDFRLYSDLSNFNLDNANYCNDEVSDYYEKPIRISSDRFSIANYEVFKVIRKKA
;
A
#
# COMPACT_ATOMS: atom_id res chain seq x y z
N MET A 1 -34.99 34.58 -26.62
CA MET A 1 -35.15 34.05 -25.26
C MET A 1 -35.16 32.53 -25.38
N SER A 2 -34.26 31.83 -24.68
CA SER A 2 -34.25 30.37 -24.62
C SER A 2 -34.84 29.93 -23.28
N LEU A 3 -35.70 28.89 -23.30
CA LEU A 3 -36.17 28.19 -22.11
C LEU A 3 -35.40 26.88 -22.01
N ASN A 4 -34.70 26.67 -20.90
CA ASN A 4 -33.85 25.50 -20.68
C ASN A 4 -34.52 24.55 -19.68
N PHE A 5 -34.61 23.26 -20.03
CA PHE A 5 -35.24 22.22 -19.20
C PHE A 5 -34.25 21.09 -18.87
N PHE A 6 -33.01 21.45 -18.55
CA PHE A 6 -31.91 20.48 -18.38
C PHE A 6 -32.07 19.59 -17.16
N ASP A 7 -32.63 20.09 -16.06
CA ASP A 7 -32.79 19.31 -14.83
C ASP A 7 -33.71 18.10 -15.04
N LYS A 8 -34.85 18.30 -15.72
CA LYS A 8 -35.77 17.20 -16.01
C LYS A 8 -35.17 16.21 -17.02
N LEU A 9 -34.48 16.71 -18.04
CA LEU A 9 -33.76 15.88 -19.01
C LEU A 9 -32.70 15.00 -18.32
N SER A 10 -31.91 15.59 -17.42
CA SER A 10 -30.90 14.91 -16.60
C SER A 10 -31.53 13.78 -15.77
N GLN A 11 -32.63 14.08 -15.06
CA GLN A 11 -33.37 13.09 -14.28
C GLN A 11 -33.90 11.95 -15.15
N ASN A 12 -34.43 12.25 -16.34
CA ASN A 12 -34.93 11.22 -17.25
C ASN A 12 -33.82 10.26 -17.72
N PHE A 13 -32.59 10.74 -17.92
CA PHE A 13 -31.47 9.84 -18.22
C PHE A 13 -31.04 9.00 -17.01
N ILE A 14 -31.10 9.54 -15.79
CA ILE A 14 -30.85 8.74 -14.58
C ILE A 14 -31.94 7.68 -14.40
N GLU A 15 -33.20 7.99 -14.67
CA GLU A 15 -34.32 7.03 -14.69
C GLU A 15 -34.03 5.90 -15.69
N LEU A 16 -33.66 6.24 -16.93
CA LEU A 16 -33.25 5.27 -17.96
C LEU A 16 -32.11 4.33 -17.50
N LEU A 17 -31.11 4.87 -16.78
CA LEU A 17 -30.03 4.06 -16.23
C LEU A 17 -30.54 3.04 -15.19
N ASN A 18 -31.51 3.44 -14.36
CA ASN A 18 -32.04 2.62 -13.27
C ASN A 18 -33.05 1.56 -13.74
N ASP A 19 -33.85 1.89 -14.76
CA ASP A 19 -34.85 0.98 -15.31
C ASP A 19 -34.21 -0.21 -16.03
N LYS A 20 -32.98 -0.01 -16.53
CA LYS A 20 -32.19 -1.02 -17.27
C LYS A 20 -32.88 -1.51 -18.54
N ASP A 21 -33.74 -0.69 -19.12
CA ASP A 21 -34.32 -0.94 -20.44
C ASP A 21 -33.27 -0.71 -21.53
N ASP A 22 -33.33 -1.49 -22.61
CA ASP A 22 -32.52 -1.36 -23.83
C ASP A 22 -30.99 -1.23 -23.65
N TYR A 23 -30.45 -1.69 -22.51
CA TYR A 23 -29.01 -1.68 -22.28
C TYR A 23 -28.30 -2.62 -23.28
N ASN A 24 -27.11 -2.20 -23.71
CA ASN A 24 -26.27 -2.98 -24.62
C ASN A 24 -24.81 -3.04 -24.17
N VAL A 25 -24.52 -2.55 -22.95
CA VAL A 25 -23.22 -2.62 -22.30
C VAL A 25 -23.39 -3.15 -20.89
N ILE A 26 -22.52 -4.08 -20.50
CA ILE A 26 -22.32 -4.50 -19.11
C ILE A 26 -20.90 -4.07 -18.70
N ILE A 27 -20.77 -3.48 -17.52
CA ILE A 27 -19.50 -3.05 -16.96
C ILE A 27 -19.30 -3.77 -15.63
N ASP A 28 -18.36 -4.70 -15.59
CA ASP A 28 -17.98 -5.42 -14.37
C ASP A 28 -16.91 -4.62 -13.63
N VAL A 29 -17.17 -4.28 -12.37
CA VAL A 29 -16.34 -3.42 -11.55
C VAL A 29 -15.82 -4.20 -10.34
N GLU A 30 -14.66 -3.79 -9.80
CA GLU A 30 -14.08 -4.34 -8.56
C GLU A 30 -13.93 -5.86 -8.62
N ASN A 31 -13.12 -6.35 -9.56
CA ASN A 31 -12.89 -7.77 -9.82
C ASN A 31 -14.17 -8.59 -10.06
N LYS A 32 -15.17 -7.98 -10.71
CA LYS A 32 -16.49 -8.56 -11.00
C LYS A 32 -17.37 -8.76 -9.75
N GLU A 33 -17.11 -8.03 -8.68
CA GLU A 33 -18.00 -7.99 -7.51
C GLU A 33 -19.37 -7.43 -7.87
N LYS A 34 -19.43 -6.43 -8.75
CA LYS A 34 -20.68 -5.85 -9.23
C LYS A 34 -20.65 -5.52 -10.71
N SER A 35 -21.77 -5.80 -11.39
CA SER A 35 -21.99 -5.45 -12.79
C SER A 35 -23.00 -4.31 -12.92
N PHE A 36 -22.69 -3.36 -13.81
CA PHE A 36 -23.56 -2.23 -14.16
C PHE A 36 -24.03 -2.37 -15.61
N THR A 37 -25.33 -2.18 -15.84
CA THR A 37 -25.91 -2.11 -17.18
C THR A 37 -25.92 -0.67 -17.67
N ALA A 38 -25.53 -0.44 -18.93
CA ALA A 38 -25.41 0.88 -19.50
C ALA A 38 -25.67 0.89 -21.02
N HIS A 39 -25.73 2.10 -21.57
CA HIS A 39 -26.06 2.38 -22.96
C HIS A 39 -24.83 2.92 -23.67
N SER A 40 -24.37 2.22 -24.70
CA SER A 40 -23.15 2.57 -25.42
C SER A 40 -23.15 4.01 -25.94
N ASN A 41 -24.30 4.48 -26.42
CA ASN A 41 -24.39 5.81 -27.03
C ASN A 41 -24.12 6.91 -26.00
N ILE A 42 -24.70 6.80 -24.81
CA ILE A 42 -24.50 7.79 -23.73
C ILE A 42 -23.03 7.77 -23.29
N LEU A 43 -22.47 6.58 -23.03
CA LEU A 43 -21.08 6.42 -22.62
C LEU A 43 -20.10 7.04 -23.64
N LYS A 44 -20.25 6.72 -24.94
CA LYS A 44 -19.35 7.21 -26.02
C LYS A 44 -19.36 8.73 -26.18
N TYR A 45 -20.48 9.39 -25.93
CA TYR A 45 -20.59 10.85 -26.08
C TYR A 45 -20.14 11.62 -24.84
N ARG A 46 -20.18 10.99 -23.66
CA ARG A 46 -19.80 11.62 -22.40
C ARG A 46 -18.37 11.32 -21.98
N SER A 47 -17.77 10.25 -22.49
CA SER A 47 -16.42 9.83 -22.14
C SER A 47 -15.64 9.38 -23.39
N PRO A 48 -14.54 10.07 -23.73
CA PRO A 48 -13.61 9.63 -24.76
C PRO A 48 -12.99 8.25 -24.44
N TYR A 49 -12.77 7.93 -23.15
CA TYR A 49 -12.33 6.61 -22.72
C TYR A 49 -13.32 5.52 -23.18
N PHE A 50 -14.60 5.65 -22.80
CA PHE A 50 -15.60 4.66 -23.19
C PHE A 50 -15.82 4.61 -24.71
N ARG A 51 -15.61 5.72 -25.42
CA ARG A 51 -15.60 5.73 -26.89
C ARG A 51 -14.58 4.76 -27.46
N LYS A 52 -13.31 4.91 -27.06
CA LYS A 52 -12.20 4.06 -27.52
C LYS A 52 -12.44 2.60 -27.13
N GLU A 53 -12.83 2.35 -25.88
CA GLU A 53 -13.06 0.98 -25.38
C GLU A 53 -14.19 0.27 -26.13
N LEU A 54 -15.33 0.92 -26.30
CA LEU A 54 -16.50 0.31 -26.94
C LEU A 54 -16.37 0.16 -28.47
N GLU A 55 -15.41 0.85 -29.09
CA GLU A 55 -15.04 0.62 -30.50
C GLU A 55 -14.24 -0.67 -30.67
N ASN A 56 -13.43 -1.03 -29.67
CA ASN A 56 -12.57 -2.22 -29.71
C ASN A 56 -13.26 -3.51 -29.24
N ILE A 57 -14.35 -3.41 -28.48
CA ILE A 57 -15.07 -4.57 -27.93
C ILE A 57 -16.07 -5.13 -28.94
N GLN A 58 -15.98 -6.45 -29.18
CA GLN A 58 -16.98 -7.20 -29.93
C GLN A 58 -18.16 -7.58 -29.03
N PRO A 59 -19.41 -7.45 -29.51
CA PRO A 59 -20.58 -7.87 -28.75
C PRO A 59 -20.70 -9.40 -28.69
N ASN A 60 -21.42 -9.91 -27.69
CA ASN A 60 -21.79 -11.31 -27.59
C ASN A 60 -23.02 -11.67 -28.46
N GLU A 61 -23.48 -12.92 -28.37
CA GLU A 61 -24.65 -13.43 -29.11
C GLU A 61 -25.94 -12.63 -28.89
N ASN A 62 -26.07 -11.97 -27.73
CA ASN A 62 -27.21 -11.11 -27.39
C ASN A 62 -26.98 -9.63 -27.75
N ASN A 63 -25.96 -9.32 -28.57
CA ASN A 63 -25.52 -7.96 -28.92
C ASN A 63 -25.04 -7.10 -27.73
N ILE A 64 -24.63 -7.73 -26.62
CA ILE A 64 -24.15 -7.02 -25.41
C ILE A 64 -22.63 -6.97 -25.41
N LYS A 65 -22.06 -5.79 -25.13
CA LYS A 65 -20.62 -5.59 -24.94
C LYS A 65 -20.25 -5.60 -23.45
N THR A 66 -19.17 -6.26 -23.07
CA THR A 66 -18.71 -6.32 -21.66
C THR A 66 -17.38 -5.60 -21.48
N ILE A 67 -17.32 -4.70 -20.51
CA ILE A 67 -16.10 -4.01 -20.05
C ILE A 67 -15.75 -4.54 -18.66
N ILE A 68 -14.46 -4.77 -18.39
CA ILE A 68 -13.97 -5.19 -17.07
C ILE A 68 -13.08 -4.10 -16.49
N LYS A 69 -13.44 -3.59 -15.30
CA LYS A 69 -12.73 -2.55 -14.55
C LYS A 69 -12.45 -2.96 -13.12
N SER A 70 -11.34 -3.66 -12.94
CA SER A 70 -10.92 -4.20 -11.64
C SER A 70 -10.40 -3.18 -10.63
N SER A 71 -9.87 -2.04 -11.08
CA SER A 71 -9.16 -1.07 -10.24
C SER A 71 -10.04 0.00 -9.59
N VAL A 72 -11.31 0.10 -9.99
CA VAL A 72 -12.21 1.17 -9.53
C VAL A 72 -13.19 0.58 -8.51
N PRO A 73 -13.32 1.18 -7.31
CA PRO A 73 -14.33 0.76 -6.33
C PRO A 73 -15.75 0.95 -6.85
N VAL A 74 -16.66 0.04 -6.47
CA VAL A 74 -18.08 0.05 -6.88
C VAL A 74 -18.76 1.39 -6.58
N GLN A 75 -18.50 1.97 -5.41
CA GLN A 75 -19.12 3.24 -4.99
C GLN A 75 -18.68 4.43 -5.84
N ILE A 76 -17.40 4.48 -6.23
CA ILE A 76 -16.86 5.53 -7.10
C ILE A 76 -17.46 5.37 -8.50
N PHE A 77 -17.53 4.14 -9.00
CA PHE A 77 -18.06 3.88 -10.34
C PHE A 77 -19.55 4.23 -10.45
N ASP A 78 -20.35 3.94 -9.42
CA ASP A 78 -21.76 4.32 -9.36
C ASP A 78 -21.96 5.84 -9.53
N ILE A 79 -21.13 6.66 -8.86
CA ILE A 79 -21.16 8.11 -8.99
C ILE A 79 -20.72 8.55 -10.38
N ILE A 80 -19.67 7.94 -10.94
CA ILE A 80 -19.22 8.24 -12.31
C ILE A 80 -20.32 7.95 -13.33
N LEU A 81 -21.03 6.84 -13.18
CA LEU A 81 -22.10 6.48 -14.10
C LEU A 81 -23.29 7.44 -13.98
N LYS A 82 -23.67 7.82 -12.75
CA LYS A 82 -24.70 8.85 -12.52
C LYS A 82 -24.29 10.21 -13.09
N TYR A 83 -23.02 10.60 -12.99
CA TYR A 83 -22.50 11.81 -13.63
C TYR A 83 -22.54 11.73 -15.15
N ILE A 84 -22.22 10.58 -15.74
CA ILE A 84 -22.28 10.40 -17.19
C ILE A 84 -23.70 10.61 -17.70
N TYR A 85 -24.69 10.04 -17.03
CA TYR A 85 -26.10 10.13 -17.43
C TYR A 85 -26.76 11.46 -17.09
N GLY A 86 -26.62 11.90 -15.84
CA GLY A 86 -27.33 13.08 -15.34
C GLY A 86 -26.48 14.33 -15.17
N GLY A 87 -25.16 14.25 -15.24
CA GLY A 87 -24.28 15.39 -14.96
C GLY A 87 -24.30 15.84 -13.49
N VAL A 88 -24.85 15.02 -12.59
CA VAL A 88 -24.98 15.35 -11.16
C VAL A 88 -24.03 14.49 -10.33
N VAL A 89 -23.35 15.13 -9.38
CA VAL A 89 -22.54 14.47 -8.34
C VAL A 89 -22.94 15.03 -6.99
N ASN A 90 -23.39 14.17 -6.08
CA ASN A 90 -23.67 14.55 -4.70
C ASN A 90 -22.43 14.28 -3.83
N LEU A 91 -21.92 15.33 -3.20
CA LEU A 91 -20.75 15.29 -2.31
C LEU A 91 -21.10 15.63 -0.86
N GLU A 92 -22.39 15.71 -0.52
CA GLU A 92 -22.83 15.95 0.86
C GLU A 92 -22.38 14.81 1.77
N ASN A 93 -21.74 15.15 2.89
CA ASN A 93 -21.22 14.20 3.88
C ASN A 93 -20.22 13.16 3.33
N VAL A 94 -19.61 13.42 2.17
CA VAL A 94 -18.58 12.55 1.59
C VAL A 94 -17.21 12.89 2.16
N GLU A 95 -16.45 11.86 2.54
CA GLU A 95 -15.08 12.02 3.06
C GLU A 95 -14.14 12.63 2.01
N THR A 96 -13.23 13.50 2.43
CA THR A 96 -12.27 14.14 1.51
C THR A 96 -11.44 13.13 0.70
N ARG A 97 -11.08 12.00 1.32
CA ARG A 97 -10.33 10.94 0.63
C ARG A 97 -11.13 10.37 -0.54
N PHE A 98 -12.42 10.14 -0.33
CA PHE A 98 -13.31 9.66 -1.38
C PHE A 98 -13.44 10.68 -2.52
N ILE A 99 -13.54 11.98 -2.21
CA ILE A 99 -13.57 13.05 -3.24
C ILE A 99 -12.27 13.03 -4.08
N PHE A 100 -11.12 12.82 -3.43
CA PHE A 100 -9.84 12.69 -4.12
C PHE A 100 -9.75 11.45 -5.01
N ASP A 101 -10.20 10.29 -4.52
CA ASP A 101 -10.20 9.06 -5.32
C ASP A 101 -11.22 9.16 -6.49
N LEU A 102 -12.37 9.81 -6.29
CA LEU A 102 -13.32 10.13 -7.36
C LEU A 102 -12.73 11.05 -8.42
N MET A 103 -11.94 12.06 -8.03
CA MET A 103 -11.20 12.92 -8.95
C MET A 103 -10.22 12.12 -9.82
N LEU A 104 -9.47 11.21 -9.21
CA LEU A 104 -8.53 10.34 -9.94
C LEU A 104 -9.25 9.41 -10.92
N ALA A 105 -10.38 8.84 -10.52
CA ALA A 105 -11.21 8.00 -11.38
C ALA A 105 -11.85 8.81 -12.52
N ALA A 106 -12.38 10.00 -12.26
CA ALA A 106 -12.91 10.88 -13.30
C ALA A 106 -11.86 11.18 -14.38
N ASN A 107 -10.61 11.40 -13.97
CA ASN A 107 -9.50 11.55 -14.90
C ASN A 107 -9.18 10.25 -15.69
N GLU A 108 -9.24 9.08 -15.05
CA GLU A 108 -9.04 7.79 -15.74
C GLU A 108 -10.08 7.58 -16.85
N PHE A 109 -11.34 7.96 -16.60
CA PHE A 109 -12.42 7.86 -17.59
C PHE A 109 -12.48 9.05 -18.57
N GLU A 110 -11.44 9.89 -18.61
CA GLU A 110 -11.34 11.08 -19.48
C GLU A 110 -12.56 12.03 -19.31
N LEU A 111 -13.04 12.21 -18.07
CA LEU A 111 -14.15 13.10 -17.69
C LEU A 111 -13.62 14.44 -17.17
N ASP A 112 -13.00 15.22 -18.07
CA ASP A 112 -12.25 16.43 -17.73
C ASP A 112 -13.05 17.46 -16.93
N GLU A 113 -14.31 17.70 -17.31
CA GLU A 113 -15.20 18.64 -16.61
C GLU A 113 -15.33 18.29 -15.11
N LEU A 114 -15.64 17.03 -14.81
CA LEU A 114 -15.78 16.56 -13.43
C LEU A 114 -14.43 16.58 -12.70
N SER A 115 -13.39 16.04 -13.34
CA SER A 115 -12.04 15.97 -12.78
C SER A 115 -11.54 17.36 -12.33
N VAL A 116 -11.63 18.36 -13.21
CA VAL A 116 -11.19 19.74 -12.93
C VAL A 116 -12.04 20.38 -11.83
N LYS A 117 -13.35 20.12 -11.80
CA LYS A 117 -14.24 20.67 -10.76
C LYS A 117 -13.92 20.10 -9.38
N LEU A 118 -13.65 18.79 -9.29
CA LEU A 118 -13.25 18.12 -8.04
C LEU A 118 -11.87 18.57 -7.58
N GLU A 119 -10.91 18.69 -8.50
CA GLU A 119 -9.57 19.24 -8.19
C GLU A 119 -9.67 20.64 -7.57
N THR A 120 -10.48 21.51 -8.19
CA THR A 120 -10.71 22.87 -7.70
C THR A 120 -11.32 22.87 -6.30
N LEU A 121 -12.35 22.05 -6.09
CA LEU A 121 -13.02 21.91 -4.79
C LEU A 121 -12.05 21.49 -3.68
N LEU A 122 -11.17 20.52 -3.97
CA LEU A 122 -10.18 20.03 -3.01
C LEU A 122 -9.18 21.12 -2.63
N VAL A 123 -8.62 21.84 -3.62
CA VAL A 123 -7.64 22.91 -3.38
C VAL A 123 -8.26 24.06 -2.57
N GLU A 124 -9.48 24.48 -2.92
CA GLU A 124 -10.13 25.64 -2.30
C GLU A 124 -10.66 25.34 -0.89
N THR A 125 -11.17 24.13 -0.64
CA THR A 125 -11.91 23.85 0.61
C THR A 125 -11.21 22.87 1.54
N LYS A 126 -10.22 22.10 1.07
CA LYS A 126 -9.60 20.99 1.82
C LYS A 126 -8.09 21.13 1.99
N ALA A 127 -7.57 22.36 1.97
CA ALA A 127 -6.13 22.64 2.07
C ALA A 127 -5.44 21.95 3.26
N SER A 128 -6.05 21.93 4.45
CA SER A 128 -5.47 21.25 5.62
C SER A 128 -5.33 19.75 5.41
N TRP A 129 -6.35 19.11 4.82
CA TRP A 129 -6.28 17.69 4.48
C TRP A 129 -5.21 17.44 3.41
N LEU A 130 -5.16 18.27 2.37
CA LEU A 130 -4.14 18.15 1.33
C LEU A 130 -2.71 18.25 1.88
N LYS A 131 -2.48 19.10 2.89
CA LYS A 131 -1.18 19.19 3.59
C LYS A 131 -0.88 17.91 4.38
N SER A 132 -1.84 17.39 5.14
CA SER A 132 -1.65 16.17 5.94
C SER A 132 -1.38 14.92 5.07
N TYR A 133 -1.91 14.88 3.86
CA TYR A 133 -1.77 13.76 2.93
C TYR A 133 -0.89 14.07 1.72
N PHE A 134 0.00 15.07 1.85
CA PHE A 134 0.83 15.58 0.75
C PHE A 134 1.55 14.47 -0.03
N SER A 135 2.16 13.51 0.66
CA SER A 135 2.95 12.45 0.02
C SER A 135 2.11 11.59 -0.92
N ILE A 136 0.94 11.15 -0.46
CA ILE A 136 -0.02 10.35 -1.24
C ILE A 136 -0.50 11.14 -2.45
N ILE A 137 -0.86 12.41 -2.23
CA ILE A 137 -1.41 13.28 -3.28
C ILE A 137 -0.36 13.52 -4.36
N TYR A 138 0.83 13.95 -3.96
CA TYR A 138 1.93 14.25 -4.86
C TYR A 138 2.27 13.01 -5.71
N ARG A 139 2.40 11.84 -5.08
CA ARG A 139 2.67 10.58 -5.81
C ARG A 139 1.58 10.22 -6.81
N ALA A 140 0.32 10.43 -6.46
CA ALA A 140 -0.80 10.11 -7.34
C ALA A 140 -0.88 11.04 -8.56
N ILE A 141 -0.43 12.29 -8.43
CA ILE A 141 -0.47 13.27 -9.52
C ILE A 141 0.85 13.42 -10.28
N PHE A 142 1.99 12.96 -9.73
CA PHE A 142 3.32 13.21 -10.29
C PHE A 142 3.47 12.78 -11.76
N ASN A 143 2.90 11.64 -12.14
CA ASN A 143 2.93 11.15 -13.52
C ASN A 143 1.68 11.52 -14.33
N LYS A 144 0.80 12.38 -13.80
CA LYS A 144 -0.46 12.76 -14.41
C LYS A 144 -0.43 14.24 -14.79
N ASN A 145 -0.32 14.52 -16.08
CA ASN A 145 -0.23 15.89 -16.62
C ASN A 145 -1.51 16.74 -16.49
N ASN A 146 -2.56 16.22 -15.84
CA ASN A 146 -3.90 16.80 -15.85
C ASN A 146 -4.25 17.60 -14.58
N PHE A 147 -3.47 17.51 -13.50
CA PHE A 147 -3.79 18.10 -12.18
C PHE A 147 -2.95 19.32 -11.83
N LYS A 148 -3.00 20.36 -12.67
CA LYS A 148 -2.14 21.55 -12.53
C LYS A 148 -2.41 22.37 -11.27
N LYS A 149 -3.65 22.45 -10.78
CA LYS A 149 -3.95 23.23 -9.56
C LYS A 149 -3.39 22.53 -8.34
N LEU A 150 -3.53 21.21 -8.29
CA LEU A 150 -3.01 20.39 -7.21
C LEU A 150 -1.49 20.31 -7.25
N GLU A 151 -0.91 20.22 -8.45
CA GLU A 151 0.54 20.32 -8.66
C GLU A 151 1.09 21.65 -8.16
N ASN A 152 0.47 22.78 -8.55
CA ASN A 152 0.86 24.10 -8.06
C ASN A 152 0.72 24.21 -6.54
N PHE A 153 -0.36 23.68 -5.97
CA PHE A 153 -0.55 23.64 -4.52
C PHE A 153 0.56 22.85 -3.82
N CYS A 154 0.94 21.69 -4.36
CA CYS A 154 2.05 20.89 -3.85
C CYS A 154 3.38 21.65 -3.97
N ASN A 155 3.67 22.26 -5.12
CA ASN A 155 4.87 23.06 -5.36
C ASN A 155 4.98 24.26 -4.39
N ASP A 156 3.86 24.88 -4.06
CA ASP A 156 3.79 25.95 -3.06
C ASP A 156 4.14 25.46 -1.65
N ILE A 157 3.68 24.26 -1.27
CA ILE A 157 4.06 23.63 0.00
C ILE A 157 5.56 23.34 0.02
N ILE A 158 6.10 22.80 -1.08
CA ILE A 158 7.54 22.52 -1.22
C ILE A 158 8.36 23.80 -1.04
N ALA A 159 7.96 24.88 -1.69
CA ALA A 159 8.68 26.15 -1.60
C ALA A 159 8.59 26.82 -0.21
N LYS A 160 7.42 26.77 0.43
CA LYS A 160 7.16 27.51 1.69
C LYS A 160 7.51 26.71 2.95
N HIS A 161 7.46 25.39 2.88
CA HIS A 161 7.61 24.50 4.02
C HIS A 161 8.44 23.25 3.66
N PRO A 162 9.69 23.40 3.22
CA PRO A 162 10.54 22.27 2.83
C PRO A 162 10.70 21.24 3.96
N ASN A 163 10.75 21.68 5.21
CA ASN A 163 10.86 20.79 6.38
C ASN A 163 9.69 19.81 6.49
N LEU A 164 8.45 20.20 6.11
CA LEU A 164 7.28 19.32 6.14
C LEU A 164 7.42 18.12 5.18
N ILE A 165 8.33 18.22 4.22
CA ILE A 165 8.60 17.19 3.22
C ILE A 165 9.74 16.31 3.69
N PHE A 166 10.83 16.90 4.22
CA PHE A 166 11.97 16.14 4.75
C PHE A 166 11.66 15.42 6.07
N GLU A 167 10.73 15.94 6.88
CA GLU A 167 10.28 15.31 8.13
C GLU A 167 9.18 14.26 7.89
N ASN A 168 8.66 14.12 6.65
CA ASN A 168 7.68 13.09 6.32
C ASN A 168 8.39 11.75 6.09
N SER A 169 7.92 10.70 6.77
CA SER A 169 8.50 9.34 6.68
C SER A 169 8.53 8.79 5.26
N ASP A 170 7.67 9.29 4.37
CA ASP A 170 7.49 8.80 3.00
C ASP A 170 8.29 9.63 1.98
N PHE A 171 9.15 10.56 2.42
CA PHE A 171 9.94 11.46 1.56
C PHE A 171 10.72 10.73 0.46
N THR A 172 11.37 9.61 0.81
CA THR A 172 12.18 8.80 -0.12
C THR A 172 11.34 8.05 -1.16
N SER A 173 10.02 7.99 -0.98
CA SER A 173 9.07 7.42 -1.94
C SER A 173 8.42 8.47 -2.85
N LEU A 174 8.72 9.75 -2.63
CA LEU A 174 8.33 10.81 -3.54
C LEU A 174 9.17 10.67 -4.82
N PRO A 175 8.53 10.74 -6.00
CA PRO A 175 9.28 10.74 -7.24
C PRO A 175 10.29 11.90 -7.27
N GLU A 176 11.44 11.66 -7.91
CA GLU A 176 12.56 12.60 -7.93
C GLU A 176 12.05 14.00 -8.30
N PHE A 177 12.26 14.96 -7.40
CA PHE A 177 11.77 16.32 -7.58
C PHE A 177 12.33 16.84 -8.90
N ALA A 178 11.45 17.05 -9.89
CA ALA A 178 11.74 17.96 -10.98
C ALA A 178 11.74 19.36 -10.38
N VAL A 179 12.78 19.71 -9.63
CA VAL A 179 12.99 21.06 -9.12
C VAL A 179 13.04 21.93 -10.38
N PRO A 180 12.07 22.85 -10.58
CA PRO A 180 12.24 23.85 -11.62
C PRO A 180 13.51 24.60 -11.24
N ASP A 181 14.47 24.68 -12.16
CA ASP A 181 15.73 25.38 -12.01
C ASP A 181 15.50 26.81 -11.49
N ARG A 182 15.41 26.93 -10.17
CA ARG A 182 15.24 28.18 -9.44
C ARG A 182 16.22 28.10 -8.31
N SER A 183 17.43 28.53 -8.64
CA SER A 183 18.50 28.86 -7.70
C SER A 183 17.95 29.48 -6.42
N VAL A 184 17.81 28.67 -5.38
CA VAL A 184 17.69 29.19 -4.01
C VAL A 184 19.11 29.58 -3.61
N LYS A 185 19.41 30.88 -3.67
CA LYS A 185 20.64 31.43 -3.11
C LYS A 185 20.63 31.20 -1.60
N SER A 186 21.25 30.11 -1.14
CA SER A 186 21.64 29.97 0.25
C SER A 186 22.85 30.87 0.52
N ASN A 187 22.76 31.75 1.52
CA ASN A 187 23.93 32.46 2.05
C ASN A 187 24.82 31.46 2.79
N ILE A 188 25.87 31.00 2.11
CA ILE A 188 26.89 30.09 2.66
C ILE A 188 27.81 30.90 3.58
N LEU A 189 27.95 30.46 4.84
CA LEU A 189 29.01 30.90 5.77
C LEU A 189 30.39 30.43 5.27
N PRO A 190 31.48 31.17 5.54
CA PRO A 190 32.76 30.94 4.87
C PRO A 190 33.42 29.62 5.28
N ALA A 191 34.12 29.02 4.31
CA ALA A 191 34.78 27.73 4.39
C ALA A 191 35.97 27.72 5.37
N ARG A 192 36.09 26.64 6.15
CA ARG A 192 37.34 26.25 6.80
C ARG A 192 38.16 25.40 5.81
N SER A 193 39.45 25.71 5.77
CA SER A 193 40.52 25.22 4.89
C SER A 193 40.59 23.71 4.70
N GLU A 194 40.82 23.33 3.44
CA GLU A 194 41.05 21.97 2.95
C GLU A 194 42.30 21.31 3.55
N LEU A 195 42.14 20.05 3.95
CA LEU A 195 43.22 19.06 3.99
C LEU A 195 42.81 17.97 3.00
N VAL A 196 43.45 18.00 1.83
CA VAL A 196 43.29 17.03 0.75
C VAL A 196 43.53 15.63 1.32
N THR A 197 42.47 14.82 1.35
CA THR A 197 42.60 13.37 1.48
C THR A 197 42.09 12.79 0.17
N GLU A 198 42.97 12.08 -0.54
CA GLU A 198 42.70 11.48 -1.84
C GLU A 198 41.42 10.65 -1.82
N LEU A 199 40.52 10.91 -2.77
CA LEU A 199 39.32 10.10 -2.98
C LEU A 199 39.72 8.74 -3.56
N PRO A 200 39.16 7.62 -3.07
CA PRO A 200 39.34 6.33 -3.72
C PRO A 200 38.59 6.29 -5.06
N PRO A 201 38.95 5.36 -5.96
CA PRO A 201 38.42 5.33 -7.32
C PRO A 201 36.92 5.09 -7.34
N CYS A 202 36.23 5.77 -8.25
CA CYS A 202 34.85 5.53 -8.61
C CYS A 202 34.68 4.10 -9.14
N ALA A 203 34.10 3.22 -8.33
CA ALA A 203 33.30 2.05 -8.74
C ALA A 203 32.65 1.42 -7.51
N GLU A 204 31.35 1.64 -7.31
CA GLU A 204 30.41 0.58 -6.95
C GLU A 204 28.98 1.06 -7.26
N GLU A 205 28.26 0.21 -7.97
CA GLU A 205 26.89 0.37 -8.46
C GLU A 205 25.96 0.98 -7.39
N SER A 206 25.13 1.96 -7.76
CA SER A 206 23.99 2.38 -6.95
C SER A 206 22.98 1.23 -6.84
N LYS A 207 23.25 0.26 -5.96
CA LYS A 207 22.33 -0.83 -5.65
C LYS A 207 21.22 -0.25 -4.78
N GLU A 208 19.99 -0.31 -5.28
CA GLU A 208 18.80 -0.08 -4.48
C GLU A 208 18.91 -0.85 -3.14
N PRO A 209 18.43 -0.27 -2.03
CA PRO A 209 18.47 -0.96 -0.74
C PRO A 209 17.64 -2.24 -0.81
N PHE A 210 18.15 -3.34 -0.24
CA PHE A 210 17.48 -4.65 -0.28
C PHE A 210 16.16 -4.71 0.52
N SER A 211 15.92 -3.72 1.38
CA SER A 211 14.77 -3.61 2.27
C SER A 211 14.45 -2.14 2.51
N THR A 212 13.16 -1.83 2.64
CA THR A 212 12.67 -0.51 3.05
C THR A 212 12.45 -0.38 4.56
N ILE A 213 12.47 -1.51 5.30
CA ILE A 213 12.19 -1.56 6.74
C ILE A 213 13.47 -1.77 7.56
N ILE A 214 14.40 -2.64 7.13
CA ILE A 214 15.57 -3.03 7.92
C ILE A 214 16.90 -2.71 7.21
N SER A 215 17.92 -2.39 8.00
CA SER A 215 19.28 -2.15 7.51
C SER A 215 20.11 -3.44 7.45
N LYS A 216 21.32 -3.35 6.90
CA LYS A 216 22.28 -4.48 6.87
C LYS A 216 22.67 -4.94 8.28
N GLU A 217 22.72 -4.02 9.24
CA GLU A 217 23.02 -4.30 10.64
C GLU A 217 21.90 -5.12 11.30
N HIS A 218 20.64 -4.73 11.06
CA HIS A 218 19.47 -5.51 11.50
C HIS A 218 19.49 -6.92 10.90
N ALA A 219 19.81 -7.03 9.61
CA ALA A 219 19.92 -8.32 8.95
C ALA A 219 21.00 -9.20 9.61
N ALA A 220 22.20 -8.65 9.84
CA ALA A 220 23.28 -9.35 10.53
C ALA A 220 22.90 -9.84 11.93
N GLU A 221 22.12 -9.05 12.67
CA GLU A 221 21.57 -9.42 13.98
C GLU A 221 20.61 -10.62 13.89
N ILE A 222 19.66 -10.57 12.95
CA ILE A 222 18.72 -11.67 12.70
C ILE A 222 19.47 -12.95 12.30
N PHE A 223 20.46 -12.85 11.41
CA PHE A 223 21.27 -13.99 11.00
C PHE A 223 22.03 -14.62 12.17
N SER A 224 22.56 -13.81 13.09
CA SER A 224 23.18 -14.33 14.31
C SER A 224 22.19 -15.08 15.19
N TRP A 225 20.93 -14.64 15.27
CA TRP A 225 19.91 -15.34 16.05
C TRP A 225 19.49 -16.68 15.46
N ILE A 226 19.46 -16.77 14.12
CA ILE A 226 19.21 -18.02 13.36
C ILE A 226 20.29 -19.05 13.72
N ASP A 227 21.56 -18.64 13.72
CA ASP A 227 22.69 -19.52 14.08
C ASP A 227 22.89 -19.67 15.60
N ARG A 228 22.06 -19.02 16.42
CA ARG A 228 22.16 -18.99 17.89
C ARG A 228 23.54 -18.49 18.38
N LYS A 229 24.16 -17.55 17.66
CA LYS A 229 25.41 -16.93 18.07
C LYS A 229 25.22 -15.98 19.25
N THR A 230 26.24 -15.91 20.10
CA THR A 230 26.32 -14.94 21.20
C THR A 230 26.80 -13.56 20.73
N THR A 231 27.55 -13.52 19.63
CA THR A 231 28.03 -12.29 19.00
C THR A 231 27.38 -12.06 17.64
N THR A 232 27.04 -10.80 17.36
CA THR A 232 26.45 -10.39 16.08
C THR A 232 27.48 -10.52 14.96
N TYR A 233 27.05 -10.99 13.79
CA TYR A 233 27.88 -11.01 12.59
C TYR A 233 28.31 -9.58 12.21
N SER A 234 29.52 -9.46 11.64
CA SER A 234 29.88 -8.26 10.88
C SER A 234 28.99 -8.19 9.63
N THR A 235 28.63 -6.97 9.20
CA THR A 235 27.86 -6.76 7.96
C THR A 235 28.61 -7.20 6.71
N ILE A 236 29.93 -7.32 6.79
CA ILE A 236 30.82 -7.75 5.70
C ILE A 236 30.92 -9.28 5.65
N ASP A 237 31.07 -9.93 6.81
CA ASP A 237 31.38 -11.37 6.94
C ASP A 237 30.17 -12.21 7.37
N VAL A 238 29.00 -11.94 6.77
CA VAL A 238 27.77 -12.70 7.05
C VAL A 238 27.56 -13.80 6.00
N PRO A 239 27.36 -15.07 6.42
CA PRO A 239 27.25 -16.22 5.52
C PRO A 239 25.89 -16.33 4.82
N TYR A 240 24.98 -15.40 5.08
CA TYR A 240 23.62 -15.38 4.55
C TYR A 240 23.34 -14.10 3.78
N GLU A 241 22.33 -14.17 2.94
CA GLU A 241 21.69 -13.04 2.28
C GLU A 241 20.17 -13.19 2.37
N PHE A 242 19.48 -12.05 2.35
CA PHE A 242 18.04 -12.00 2.26
C PHE A 242 17.63 -11.84 0.80
N GLU A 243 16.74 -12.72 0.35
CA GLU A 243 15.99 -12.57 -0.89
C GLU A 243 14.60 -12.01 -0.53
N LEU A 244 14.28 -10.78 -0.94
CA LEU A 244 12.97 -10.18 -0.72
C LEU A 244 11.92 -10.87 -1.59
N ILE A 245 11.04 -11.66 -0.96
CA ILE A 245 9.98 -12.39 -1.69
C ILE A 245 8.66 -11.63 -1.69
N LEU A 246 8.36 -10.86 -0.65
CA LEU A 246 7.14 -10.06 -0.54
C LEU A 246 7.43 -8.70 0.08
N SER A 247 6.85 -7.63 -0.45
CA SER A 247 6.79 -6.32 0.20
C SER A 247 5.39 -5.74 0.12
N GLY A 248 4.81 -5.29 1.24
CA GLY A 248 3.45 -4.77 1.30
C GLY A 248 3.23 -3.54 0.43
N THR A 249 4.23 -2.67 0.32
CA THR A 249 4.20 -1.50 -0.57
C THR A 249 4.28 -1.86 -2.06
N ARG A 250 4.87 -3.02 -2.40
CA ARG A 250 5.02 -3.51 -3.79
C ARG A 250 3.85 -4.42 -4.21
N ASP A 251 3.54 -5.40 -3.36
CA ASP A 251 2.64 -6.52 -3.67
C ASP A 251 1.26 -6.36 -3.02
N GLY A 252 1.09 -5.35 -2.15
CA GLY A 252 -0.15 -5.06 -1.44
C GLY A 252 -0.23 -5.66 -0.04
N PHE A 253 -1.23 -5.18 0.70
CA PHE A 253 -1.43 -5.46 2.13
C PHE A 253 -2.51 -6.50 2.42
N ALA A 254 -3.05 -7.15 1.39
CA ALA A 254 -4.07 -8.17 1.56
C ALA A 254 -3.47 -9.42 2.22
N PRO A 255 -4.11 -9.99 3.26
CA PRO A 255 -3.65 -11.23 3.90
C PRO A 255 -3.51 -12.40 2.91
N GLN A 256 -4.39 -12.45 1.91
CA GLN A 256 -4.36 -13.48 0.86
C GLN A 256 -3.07 -13.40 0.01
N THR A 257 -2.51 -12.20 -0.20
CA THR A 257 -1.25 -12.00 -0.94
C THR A 257 -0.10 -12.74 -0.25
N PHE A 258 -0.02 -12.67 1.07
CA PHE A 258 0.99 -13.39 1.85
C PHE A 258 0.93 -14.90 1.56
N TRP A 259 -0.25 -15.50 1.61
CA TRP A 259 -0.41 -16.93 1.36
C TRP A 259 -0.17 -17.33 -0.09
N ASN A 260 -0.46 -16.45 -1.05
CA ASN A 260 -0.21 -16.73 -2.46
C ASN A 260 1.28 -16.71 -2.80
N ILE A 261 2.04 -15.77 -2.22
CA ILE A 261 3.46 -15.57 -2.52
C ILE A 261 4.35 -16.46 -1.65
N CYS A 262 4.06 -16.57 -0.35
CA CYS A 262 4.94 -17.25 0.60
C CYS A 262 4.72 -18.77 0.67
N HIS A 263 3.70 -19.31 -0.02
CA HIS A 263 3.46 -20.75 -0.12
C HIS A 263 4.71 -21.49 -0.63
N GLY A 264 5.07 -22.61 0.01
CA GLY A 264 6.25 -23.41 -0.33
C GLY A 264 7.60 -22.81 0.10
N HIS A 265 7.65 -21.55 0.55
CA HIS A 265 8.88 -20.94 1.05
C HIS A 265 9.12 -21.33 2.52
N ALA A 266 10.32 -21.84 2.81
CA ALA A 266 10.83 -22.08 4.16
C ALA A 266 11.98 -21.13 4.49
N LYS A 267 12.38 -21.10 5.78
CA LYS A 267 13.45 -20.24 6.30
C LYS A 267 13.18 -18.78 5.96
N THR A 268 12.00 -18.32 6.30
CA THR A 268 11.53 -16.97 5.99
C THR A 268 11.57 -16.08 7.22
N VAL A 269 11.94 -14.82 7.04
CA VAL A 269 11.81 -13.77 8.06
C VAL A 269 10.68 -12.84 7.64
N VAL A 270 9.70 -12.64 8.51
CA VAL A 270 8.66 -11.62 8.38
C VAL A 270 9.09 -10.41 9.21
N VAL A 271 9.09 -9.24 8.59
CA VAL A 271 9.42 -7.96 9.22
C VAL A 271 8.28 -6.99 8.99
N VAL A 272 7.92 -6.23 10.01
CA VAL A 272 6.77 -5.33 10.02
C VAL A 272 7.17 -4.00 10.60
N LYS A 273 6.82 -2.92 9.91
CA LYS A 273 6.93 -1.54 10.41
C LYS A 273 5.57 -1.10 10.95
N VAL A 274 5.49 -0.84 12.24
CA VAL A 274 4.24 -0.35 12.87
C VAL A 274 3.97 1.09 12.40
N LYS A 275 2.70 1.38 12.12
CA LYS A 275 2.29 2.68 11.56
C LYS A 275 2.42 3.80 12.60
N GLY A 276 3.06 4.90 12.21
CA GLY A 276 3.21 6.08 13.06
C GLY A 276 4.18 5.91 14.23
N THR A 277 4.99 4.84 14.25
CA THR A 277 5.98 4.60 15.31
C THR A 277 7.32 4.16 14.73
N ASP A 278 8.34 4.16 15.58
CA ASP A 278 9.65 3.63 15.25
C ASP A 278 9.73 2.09 15.36
N GLU A 279 8.66 1.42 15.81
CA GLU A 279 8.67 -0.02 16.11
C GLU A 279 8.83 -0.87 14.84
N ILE A 280 9.83 -1.75 14.86
CA ILE A 280 10.02 -2.81 13.87
C ILE A 280 9.89 -4.15 14.58
N LEU A 281 8.87 -4.90 14.20
CA LEU A 281 8.53 -6.20 14.78
C LEU A 281 8.70 -7.30 13.74
N GLY A 282 8.90 -8.54 14.17
CA GLY A 282 9.02 -9.62 13.21
C GLY A 282 9.11 -11.00 13.82
N GLY A 283 9.20 -11.99 12.94
CA GLY A 283 9.34 -13.39 13.29
C GLY A 283 10.05 -14.20 12.23
N TYR A 284 10.84 -15.17 12.66
CA TYR A 284 11.53 -16.12 11.78
C TYR A 284 10.81 -17.47 11.80
N ASN A 285 10.41 -17.95 10.62
CA ASN A 285 9.84 -19.27 10.43
C ASN A 285 10.85 -20.19 9.69
N PRO A 286 11.38 -21.25 10.33
CA PRO A 286 12.26 -22.20 9.66
C PRO A 286 11.51 -23.20 8.76
N LEU A 287 10.19 -23.34 8.90
CA LEU A 287 9.34 -24.30 8.19
C LEU A 287 8.71 -23.66 6.94
N THR A 288 8.08 -24.47 6.07
CA THR A 288 7.32 -23.95 4.93
C THR A 288 5.96 -23.38 5.36
N TRP A 289 5.45 -22.38 4.64
CA TRP A 289 4.09 -21.82 4.82
C TRP A 289 3.00 -22.68 4.15
N ASP A 290 3.04 -23.98 4.39
CA ASP A 290 2.11 -24.93 3.79
C ASP A 290 1.19 -25.50 4.85
N ASN A 291 -0.07 -25.73 4.47
CA ASN A 291 -0.92 -26.61 5.26
C ASN A 291 -0.91 -28.00 4.62
N PRO A 292 -0.07 -28.94 5.09
CA PRO A 292 -0.05 -30.29 4.56
C PRO A 292 -1.35 -31.07 4.84
N TYR A 293 -2.24 -30.52 5.67
CA TYR A 293 -3.50 -31.14 6.03
C TYR A 293 -4.64 -30.30 5.47
N ASN A 294 -5.58 -30.91 4.75
CA ASN A 294 -6.82 -30.23 4.33
C ASN A 294 -7.77 -30.06 5.54
N SER A 295 -7.28 -29.55 6.68
CA SER A 295 -8.12 -29.30 7.85
C SER A 295 -8.90 -28.01 7.66
N GLU A 296 -10.19 -28.07 7.99
CA GLU A 296 -11.10 -26.91 7.96
C GLU A 296 -10.70 -25.84 8.99
N TYR A 297 -10.05 -26.28 10.06
CA TYR A 297 -9.54 -25.47 11.15
C TYR A 297 -8.01 -25.45 11.03
N GLY A 298 -7.37 -24.27 11.06
CA GLY A 298 -5.91 -24.11 10.92
C GLY A 298 -5.08 -25.02 11.85
N LYS A 299 -3.76 -25.02 11.68
CA LYS A 299 -2.88 -25.98 12.37
C LYS A 299 -1.66 -25.32 13.00
N TRP A 300 -1.34 -25.73 14.22
CA TRP A 300 -0.06 -25.44 14.85
C TRP A 300 1.06 -26.32 14.30
N MET A 301 2.17 -25.68 13.94
CA MET A 301 3.38 -26.30 13.45
C MET A 301 4.45 -26.30 14.53
N LYS A 302 5.02 -27.49 14.76
CA LYS A 302 6.00 -27.71 15.81
C LYS A 302 7.40 -27.29 15.37
N THR A 303 8.03 -26.36 16.09
CA THR A 303 9.46 -26.04 15.93
C THR A 303 10.04 -25.37 17.17
N LYS A 304 11.34 -25.58 17.42
CA LYS A 304 12.11 -24.90 18.48
C LYS A 304 13.02 -23.78 17.94
N ASP A 305 13.09 -23.66 16.62
CA ASP A 305 14.04 -22.79 15.92
C ASP A 305 13.39 -21.51 15.39
N SER A 306 12.06 -21.37 15.56
CA SER A 306 11.36 -20.09 15.39
C SER A 306 11.73 -19.12 16.51
N PHE A 307 11.59 -17.84 16.24
CA PHE A 307 11.70 -16.76 17.21
C PHE A 307 10.94 -15.55 16.71
N ILE A 308 10.49 -14.71 17.63
CA ILE A 308 9.92 -13.39 17.36
C ILE A 308 10.84 -12.31 17.92
N PHE A 309 10.76 -11.11 17.38
CA PHE A 309 11.67 -10.04 17.77
C PHE A 309 11.07 -8.65 17.61
N SER A 310 11.71 -7.70 18.30
CA SER A 310 11.56 -6.26 18.10
C SER A 310 12.95 -5.66 17.92
N LEU A 311 13.18 -4.91 16.85
CA LEU A 311 14.49 -4.33 16.53
C LEU A 311 14.60 -2.91 17.06
N LYS A 312 15.79 -2.53 17.52
CA LYS A 312 16.14 -1.14 17.76
C LYS A 312 15.99 -0.33 16.47
N ASN A 313 15.37 0.84 16.54
CA ASN A 313 15.19 1.72 15.40
C ASN A 313 14.74 3.10 15.88
N GLY A 314 15.28 4.18 15.30
CA GLY A 314 14.95 5.56 15.68
C GLY A 314 15.11 5.79 17.18
N ASN A 315 14.00 6.08 17.86
CA ASN A 315 13.99 6.33 19.30
C ASN A 315 14.12 5.05 20.16
N ILE A 316 13.91 3.86 19.59
CA ILE A 316 13.99 2.58 20.31
C ILE A 316 15.45 2.12 20.34
N GLN A 317 16.03 2.05 21.53
CA GLN A 317 17.46 1.78 21.71
C GLN A 317 17.80 0.29 21.86
N ASN A 318 16.83 -0.54 22.26
CA ASN A 318 17.06 -1.94 22.59
C ASN A 318 16.37 -2.88 21.60
N THR A 319 17.09 -3.93 21.21
CA THR A 319 16.53 -5.06 20.47
C THR A 319 16.05 -6.13 21.44
N ILE A 320 14.93 -6.78 21.14
CA ILE A 320 14.37 -7.89 21.90
C ILE A 320 14.33 -9.12 20.99
N LEU A 321 14.97 -10.20 21.42
CA LEU A 321 14.82 -11.55 20.85
C LEU A 321 14.02 -12.41 21.82
N SER A 322 12.93 -13.01 21.35
CA SER A 322 12.12 -13.95 22.12
C SER A 322 12.04 -15.28 21.40
N ARG A 323 12.54 -16.36 22.02
CA ARG A 323 12.53 -17.70 21.41
C ARG A 323 11.28 -18.46 21.81
N VAL A 324 10.99 -19.55 21.09
CA VAL A 324 9.84 -20.40 21.38
C VAL A 324 9.97 -21.05 22.76
N LYS A 325 8.93 -20.87 23.59
CA LYS A 325 8.75 -21.51 24.90
C LYS A 325 7.95 -22.81 24.79
N LYS A 326 6.95 -22.86 23.90
CA LYS A 326 6.12 -24.05 23.61
C LYS A 326 6.31 -24.50 22.16
N PRO A 327 7.23 -25.45 21.88
CA PRO A 327 7.56 -25.87 20.53
C PRO A 327 6.36 -26.33 19.70
N GLU A 328 5.36 -26.94 20.32
CA GLU A 328 4.11 -27.41 19.69
C GLU A 328 3.21 -26.29 19.15
N ASN A 329 3.39 -25.05 19.58
CA ASN A 329 2.58 -23.88 19.20
C ASN A 329 3.43 -22.73 18.63
N ALA A 330 4.51 -23.05 17.91
CA ALA A 330 5.44 -22.05 17.43
C ALA A 330 4.87 -21.19 16.28
N ILE A 331 4.24 -21.84 15.30
CA ILE A 331 3.69 -21.20 14.08
C ILE A 331 2.28 -21.70 13.85
N TRP A 332 1.34 -20.80 13.59
CA TRP A 332 -0.02 -21.15 13.20
C TRP A 332 -0.21 -20.98 11.69
N ILE A 333 -0.56 -22.07 11.02
CA ILE A 333 -0.93 -22.06 9.60
C ILE A 333 -2.45 -21.98 9.50
N THR A 334 -2.96 -20.87 8.96
CA THR A 334 -4.41 -20.66 8.87
C THR A 334 -5.04 -21.53 7.77
N SER A 335 -6.29 -21.95 7.98
CA SER A 335 -7.04 -22.72 6.98
C SER A 335 -7.47 -21.80 5.82
N LYS A 336 -7.74 -22.40 4.66
CA LYS A 336 -8.01 -21.65 3.41
C LYS A 336 -9.17 -20.64 3.56
N SER A 337 -10.20 -20.96 4.34
CA SER A 337 -11.36 -20.11 4.57
C SER A 337 -11.05 -18.79 5.28
N TYR A 338 -9.95 -18.71 6.05
CA TYR A 338 -9.57 -17.53 6.82
C TYR A 338 -8.37 -16.78 6.23
N ARG A 339 -7.86 -17.18 5.05
CA ARG A 339 -6.69 -16.55 4.41
C ARG A 339 -6.96 -15.14 3.89
N ASN A 340 -8.22 -14.74 3.77
CA ASN A 340 -8.60 -13.36 3.43
C ASN A 340 -8.36 -12.40 4.60
N ASN A 341 -8.36 -12.89 5.85
CA ASN A 341 -8.25 -12.04 7.04
C ASN A 341 -6.98 -12.28 7.85
N ALA A 342 -6.44 -13.52 7.85
CA ALA A 342 -5.30 -13.89 8.67
C ALA A 342 -4.01 -13.98 7.85
N GLY A 343 -2.95 -13.37 8.34
CA GLY A 343 -1.59 -13.43 7.76
C GLY A 343 -0.65 -14.37 8.52
N PRO A 344 0.67 -14.07 8.54
CA PRO A 344 1.63 -14.82 9.33
C PRO A 344 1.29 -14.75 10.82
N ASN A 345 1.38 -15.89 11.50
CA ASN A 345 1.04 -16.03 12.91
C ASN A 345 2.09 -16.88 13.62
N PHE A 346 2.80 -16.25 14.55
CA PHE A 346 3.84 -16.80 15.41
C PHE A 346 3.31 -16.95 16.86
N GLY A 347 2.02 -17.19 17.05
CA GLY A 347 1.38 -17.26 18.36
C GLY A 347 1.28 -15.90 19.05
N ASP A 348 2.35 -15.48 19.72
CA ASP A 348 2.41 -14.22 20.47
C ASP A 348 2.57 -12.98 19.56
N PHE A 349 2.77 -13.17 18.26
CA PHE A 349 2.78 -12.13 17.24
C PHE A 349 2.02 -12.59 16.00
N ARG A 350 1.03 -11.82 15.54
CA ARG A 350 0.26 -12.14 14.33
C ARG A 350 -0.17 -10.91 13.55
N LEU A 351 -0.18 -11.06 12.24
CA LEU A 351 -0.86 -10.13 11.34
C LEU A 351 -2.28 -10.63 11.04
N TYR A 352 -3.25 -9.75 11.22
CA TYR A 352 -4.66 -10.05 11.01
C TYR A 352 -5.38 -8.77 10.64
N SER A 353 -6.41 -8.87 9.78
CA SER A 353 -7.23 -7.76 9.34
C SER A 353 -8.66 -8.20 9.09
N ASP A 354 -9.62 -7.49 9.69
CA ASP A 354 -11.05 -7.67 9.42
C ASP A 354 -11.43 -7.05 8.07
N LEU A 355 -10.71 -6.01 7.64
CA LEU A 355 -10.90 -5.35 6.33
C LEU A 355 -10.14 -6.02 5.18
N SER A 356 -9.56 -7.21 5.40
CA SER A 356 -8.71 -7.91 4.43
C SER A 356 -7.54 -7.07 3.92
N ASN A 357 -7.01 -6.17 4.75
CA ASN A 357 -5.89 -5.29 4.46
C ASN A 357 -5.18 -4.82 5.74
N PHE A 358 -3.96 -5.29 5.99
CA PHE A 358 -3.21 -5.00 7.23
C PHE A 358 -2.92 -3.51 7.49
N ASN A 359 -3.04 -2.63 6.47
CA ASN A 359 -2.77 -1.19 6.60
C ASN A 359 -4.04 -0.36 6.89
N LEU A 360 -5.23 -0.92 6.65
CA LEU A 360 -6.50 -0.19 6.79
C LEU A 360 -7.15 -0.31 8.17
N ASP A 361 -6.82 -1.36 8.93
CA ASP A 361 -7.31 -1.55 10.29
C ASP A 361 -6.17 -1.73 11.31
N ASN A 362 -6.55 -1.68 12.59
CA ASN A 362 -5.66 -1.90 13.70
C ASN A 362 -5.92 -3.28 14.30
N ALA A 363 -5.93 -4.36 13.50
CA ALA A 363 -6.25 -5.70 14.01
C ALA A 363 -5.03 -6.60 14.27
N ASN A 364 -3.82 -6.14 13.93
CA ASN A 364 -2.57 -6.85 14.22
C ASN A 364 -2.30 -6.90 15.73
N TYR A 365 -1.64 -7.95 16.19
CA TYR A 365 -1.54 -8.24 17.62
C TYR A 365 -0.17 -8.77 18.03
N CYS A 366 0.31 -8.25 19.16
CA CYS A 366 1.44 -8.78 19.94
C CYS A 366 0.97 -8.98 21.38
N ASN A 367 1.35 -10.10 21.99
CA ASN A 367 1.14 -10.35 23.41
C ASN A 367 2.17 -9.54 24.24
N ASP A 368 1.72 -8.88 25.30
CA ASP A 368 2.48 -7.91 26.10
C ASP A 368 2.58 -8.28 27.60
N GLU A 369 1.72 -9.16 28.12
CA GLU A 369 1.72 -9.55 29.53
C GLU A 369 2.63 -10.77 29.80
N VAL A 370 2.09 -11.98 29.61
CA VAL A 370 2.79 -13.25 29.81
C VAL A 370 2.75 -14.00 28.50
N SER A 371 3.91 -14.04 27.83
CA SER A 371 4.11 -14.79 26.60
C SER A 371 3.76 -16.27 26.83
N ASP A 372 2.70 -16.71 26.16
CA ASP A 372 2.15 -18.06 26.31
C ASP A 372 2.92 -19.09 25.47
N TYR A 373 3.50 -18.63 24.35
CA TYR A 373 4.12 -19.46 23.33
C TYR A 373 5.60 -19.16 23.16
N TYR A 374 6.04 -17.94 23.46
CA TYR A 374 7.42 -17.48 23.41
C TYR A 374 7.94 -17.11 24.81
N GLU A 375 9.23 -16.82 24.93
CA GLU A 375 9.90 -16.61 26.23
C GLU A 375 9.49 -15.28 26.90
N LYS A 376 9.27 -14.23 26.11
CA LYS A 376 8.99 -12.88 26.56
C LYS A 376 8.24 -12.03 25.51
N PRO A 377 7.45 -11.04 25.94
CA PRO A 377 6.81 -10.10 25.02
C PRO A 377 7.84 -9.30 24.24
N ILE A 378 7.51 -8.98 22.99
CA ILE A 378 8.34 -8.15 22.10
C ILE A 378 7.86 -6.70 22.01
N ARG A 379 6.73 -6.40 22.65
CA ARG A 379 6.08 -5.09 22.63
C ARG A 379 5.57 -4.75 24.03
N ILE A 380 5.65 -3.47 24.40
CA ILE A 380 5.28 -2.99 25.73
C ILE A 380 3.76 -2.75 25.85
N SER A 381 3.05 -2.52 24.73
CA SER A 381 1.60 -2.28 24.68
C SER A 381 0.85 -3.49 24.09
N SER A 382 -0.23 -3.90 24.77
CA SER A 382 -1.25 -4.88 24.35
C SER A 382 -2.08 -4.43 23.16
N ASP A 383 -2.02 -3.13 22.83
CA ASP A 383 -2.99 -2.55 21.91
C ASP A 383 -2.77 -3.12 20.52
N ARG A 384 -3.88 -3.45 19.86
CA ARG A 384 -3.81 -3.81 18.46
C ARG A 384 -3.29 -2.63 17.63
N PHE A 385 -2.57 -2.93 16.55
CA PHE A 385 -1.87 -1.90 15.77
C PHE A 385 -2.08 -2.07 14.28
N SER A 386 -1.92 -0.97 13.53
CA SER A 386 -1.79 -0.98 12.06
C SER A 386 -0.33 -0.97 11.66
N ILE A 387 -0.06 -1.35 10.42
CA ILE A 387 1.30 -1.40 9.87
C ILE A 387 1.45 -0.40 8.74
N ALA A 388 2.62 0.24 8.64
CA ALA A 388 2.99 1.09 7.51
C ALA A 388 3.49 0.24 6.33
N ASN A 389 4.30 -0.77 6.63
CA ASN A 389 4.78 -1.76 5.66
C ASN A 389 5.05 -3.11 6.33
N TYR A 390 5.12 -4.18 5.53
CA TYR A 390 5.70 -5.46 5.94
C TYR A 390 6.49 -6.06 4.78
N GLU A 391 7.56 -6.76 5.11
CA GLU A 391 8.42 -7.43 4.14
C GLU A 391 8.65 -8.88 4.59
N VAL A 392 8.69 -9.79 3.63
CA VAL A 392 9.04 -11.19 3.87
C VAL A 392 10.28 -11.52 3.05
N PHE A 393 11.28 -12.05 3.75
CA PHE A 393 12.56 -12.44 3.17
C PHE A 393 12.74 -13.94 3.26
N LYS A 394 13.31 -14.54 2.23
CA LYS A 394 13.86 -15.89 2.30
C LYS A 394 15.35 -15.80 2.68
N VAL A 395 15.79 -16.65 3.60
CA VAL A 395 17.18 -16.73 4.04
C VAL A 395 17.95 -17.69 3.15
N ILE A 396 18.91 -17.15 2.39
CA ILE A 396 19.78 -17.92 1.50
C ILE A 396 21.19 -17.94 2.10
N ARG A 397 21.85 -19.09 2.06
CA ARG A 397 23.27 -19.19 2.41
C ARG A 397 24.10 -18.83 1.18
N LYS A 398 25.01 -17.87 1.30
CA LYS A 398 25.94 -17.50 0.23
C LYS A 398 26.76 -18.72 -0.16
N LYS A 399 26.94 -18.94 -1.47
CA LYS A 399 27.87 -19.96 -1.96
C LYS A 399 29.28 -19.46 -1.65
N ALA A 400 30.07 -20.32 -1.01
CA ALA A 400 31.47 -20.06 -0.69
C ALA A 400 32.33 -20.03 -1.96
#